data_AF-K1WS72-F1
#
_entry.id   AF-K1WS72-F1
#
_cell.length_a   1.000
_cell.length_b   1.000
_cell.length_c   1.000
_cell.angle_alpha   90.00
_cell.angle_beta   90.00
_cell.angle_gamma   90.00
#
_symmetry.space_group_name_H-M   'P 1'
#
loop_
_entity.id
_entity.type
_entity.pdbx_description
1 polymer ?
#
loop_
_entity_poly.entity_id
_entity_poly.type
_entity_poly.pdbx_seq_one_letter_code
_entity_poly.pdbx_strand_id
1 'polypeptide(L)'
;MRFYNLAALVASSSLFMGSFASPFGAAPGLVARDEGSCVNGQCAAGLCCSPYGYCGTGPQYCTAGVQPAPAQPPSNTFPEGSCAADRPCKTAGYCCSKWGYCGEGPNYCGP
;
A
#
# COMPACT_ATOMS: atom_id res chain seq x y z
N MET A 1 70.95 -17.31 -14.60
CA MET A 1 70.55 -17.15 -13.19
C MET A 1 69.79 -15.83 -13.05
N ARG A 2 68.47 -15.86 -12.80
CA ARG A 2 67.71 -14.67 -12.38
C ARG A 2 67.21 -14.90 -10.96
N PHE A 3 67.62 -13.99 -10.08
CA PHE A 3 67.26 -13.96 -8.68
C PHE A 3 65.75 -13.76 -8.55
N TYR A 4 65.05 -14.78 -8.04
CA TYR A 4 63.64 -14.68 -7.66
C TYR A 4 63.54 -13.90 -6.35
N ASN A 5 63.02 -12.67 -6.42
CA ASN A 5 62.54 -11.96 -5.24
C ASN A 5 61.14 -12.49 -4.90
N LEU A 6 61.03 -13.21 -3.78
CA LEU A 6 59.77 -13.57 -3.14
C LEU A 6 59.16 -12.31 -2.49
N ALA A 7 58.36 -11.57 -3.25
CA ALA A 7 57.39 -10.64 -2.71
C ALA A 7 56.01 -10.99 -3.29
N ALA A 8 55.37 -11.92 -2.61
CA ALA A 8 53.94 -12.17 -2.57
C ALA A 8 53.20 -10.83 -2.29
N LEU A 9 51.97 -10.52 -2.72
CA LEU A 9 50.81 -11.27 -3.18
C LEU A 9 50.00 -10.32 -4.08
N VAL A 10 49.45 -10.86 -5.17
CA VAL A 10 48.18 -10.49 -5.82
C VAL A 10 47.46 -9.23 -5.28
N ALA A 11 47.68 -8.09 -5.93
CA ALA A 11 46.71 -6.99 -5.97
C ALA A 11 45.98 -7.01 -7.33
N SER A 12 45.47 -8.18 -7.69
CA SER A 12 44.53 -8.36 -8.79
C SER A 12 43.14 -8.37 -8.17
N SER A 13 42.40 -7.27 -8.24
CA SER A 13 40.93 -7.26 -8.30
C SER A 13 40.40 -5.82 -8.34
N SER A 14 40.12 -5.39 -9.55
CA SER A 14 38.94 -4.62 -9.96
C SER A 14 37.95 -4.28 -8.85
N LEU A 15 37.98 -3.05 -8.36
CA LEU A 15 36.82 -2.39 -7.75
C LEU A 15 36.67 -1.00 -8.38
N PHE A 16 36.38 -0.99 -9.69
CA PHE A 16 35.74 0.15 -10.31
C PHE A 16 34.35 0.23 -9.66
N MET A 17 34.21 1.12 -8.68
CA MET A 17 32.95 1.47 -8.04
C MET A 17 32.03 2.04 -9.12
N GLY A 18 31.27 1.16 -9.76
CA GLY A 18 30.17 1.52 -10.63
C GLY A 18 29.25 2.42 -9.84
N SER A 19 29.21 3.70 -10.21
CA SER A 19 28.16 4.61 -9.79
C SER A 19 26.87 4.17 -10.49
N PHE A 20 26.21 3.16 -9.93
CA PHE A 20 24.82 2.87 -10.24
C PHE A 20 24.01 3.94 -9.52
N ALA A 21 23.92 5.12 -10.12
CA ALA A 21 22.86 6.06 -9.85
C ALA A 21 21.56 5.43 -10.36
N SER A 22 21.05 4.46 -9.59
CA SER A 22 19.71 3.94 -9.74
C SER A 22 18.75 5.10 -9.48
N PRO A 23 17.92 5.52 -10.44
CA PRO A 23 16.83 6.43 -10.16
C PRO A 23 15.67 5.64 -9.52
N PHE A 24 15.98 4.76 -8.56
CA PHE A 24 14.98 4.32 -7.61
C PHE A 24 14.78 5.47 -6.64
N GLY A 25 14.05 6.46 -7.14
CA GLY A 25 13.34 7.41 -6.30
C GLY A 25 12.53 6.59 -5.33
N ALA A 26 13.00 6.53 -4.08
CA ALA A 26 12.18 6.18 -2.95
C ALA A 26 11.07 7.24 -2.93
N ALA A 27 9.90 6.90 -3.48
CA ALA A 27 8.68 7.63 -3.24
C ALA A 27 8.17 7.18 -1.86
N PRO A 28 8.19 8.03 -0.83
CA PRO A 28 7.45 7.78 0.40
C PRO A 28 6.02 8.23 0.13
N GLY A 29 5.16 7.30 -0.28
CA GLY A 29 3.78 7.66 -0.60
C GLY A 29 2.79 6.53 -0.89
N LEU A 30 3.22 5.28 -0.84
CA LEU A 30 2.28 4.15 -0.87
C LEU A 30 2.26 3.55 0.52
N VAL A 31 1.19 3.81 1.26
CA VAL A 31 0.82 2.98 2.42
C VAL A 31 0.48 1.62 1.81
N ALA A 32 1.50 0.81 1.63
CA ALA A 32 1.40 -0.50 1.04
C ALA A 32 0.58 -1.37 2.00
N ARG A 33 -0.71 -1.56 1.69
CA ARG A 33 -1.52 -2.69 2.20
C ARG A 33 -1.06 -4.02 1.57
N ASP A 34 0.22 -4.10 1.20
CA ASP A 34 0.93 -5.24 0.62
C ASP A 34 1.62 -6.10 1.69
N GLU A 35 1.43 -5.79 2.97
CA GLU A 35 1.70 -6.78 4.00
C GLU A 35 0.61 -7.83 3.84
N GLY A 36 0.93 -8.99 3.25
CA GLY A 36 -0.01 -9.96 2.67
C GLY A 36 -1.10 -10.53 3.58
N SER A 37 -1.34 -9.95 4.75
CA SER A 37 -2.47 -10.16 5.63
C SER A 37 -3.60 -9.14 5.39
N CYS A 38 -4.86 -9.55 5.56
CA CYS A 38 -5.99 -8.62 5.54
C CYS A 38 -6.23 -7.97 6.90
N VAL A 39 -6.48 -6.66 6.90
CA VAL A 39 -6.93 -5.90 8.07
C VAL A 39 -8.42 -5.60 7.91
N ASN A 40 -9.25 -6.03 8.87
CA ASN A 40 -10.72 -5.88 8.79
C ASN A 40 -11.33 -6.44 7.48
N GLY A 41 -10.78 -7.54 6.96
CA GLY A 41 -11.23 -8.15 5.71
C GLY A 41 -10.87 -7.36 4.45
N GLN A 42 -10.04 -6.31 4.57
CA GLN A 42 -9.64 -5.49 3.45
C GLN A 42 -8.23 -5.83 2.95
N CYS A 43 -8.09 -5.84 1.63
CA CYS A 43 -6.84 -6.03 0.92
C CYS A 43 -6.54 -4.85 0.01
N ALA A 44 -5.39 -4.87 -0.68
CA ALA A 44 -5.15 -3.99 -1.81
C ALA A 44 -6.19 -4.20 -2.92
N ALA A 45 -6.39 -3.17 -3.74
CA ALA A 45 -7.33 -3.18 -4.86
C ALA A 45 -7.17 -4.43 -5.73
N GLY A 46 -8.28 -5.13 -5.99
CA GLY A 46 -8.28 -6.33 -6.85
C GLY A 46 -7.84 -7.63 -6.16
N LEU A 47 -7.53 -7.61 -4.86
CA LEU A 47 -7.23 -8.82 -4.07
C LEU A 47 -8.41 -9.22 -3.18
N CYS A 48 -8.53 -10.52 -2.88
CA CYS A 48 -9.50 -11.06 -1.93
C CYS A 48 -8.81 -11.44 -0.61
N CYS A 49 -9.53 -11.30 0.50
CA CYS A 49 -9.10 -11.80 1.80
C CYS A 49 -9.53 -13.27 1.93
N SER A 50 -8.54 -14.16 2.04
CA SER A 50 -8.75 -15.57 2.29
C SER A 50 -9.36 -15.78 3.68
N PRO A 51 -10.01 -16.93 3.93
CA PRO A 51 -10.48 -17.28 5.27
C PRO A 51 -9.35 -17.37 6.32
N TYR A 52 -8.10 -17.45 5.87
CA TYR A 52 -6.91 -17.50 6.73
C TYR A 52 -6.31 -16.13 7.03
N GLY A 53 -6.96 -15.04 6.58
CA GLY A 53 -6.47 -13.70 6.86
C GLY A 53 -5.37 -13.22 5.92
N TYR A 54 -5.30 -13.75 4.69
CA TYR A 54 -4.29 -13.38 3.69
C TYR A 54 -4.88 -12.81 2.41
N CYS A 55 -4.21 -11.81 1.84
CA CYS A 55 -4.62 -11.17 0.60
C CYS A 55 -4.02 -11.86 -0.62
N GLY A 56 -4.84 -12.14 -1.63
CA GLY A 56 -4.37 -12.74 -2.88
C GLY A 56 -5.47 -12.88 -3.93
N THR A 57 -5.12 -13.56 -5.02
CA THR A 57 -6.01 -13.81 -6.16
C THR A 57 -6.28 -15.30 -6.36
N GLY A 58 -7.43 -15.63 -6.94
CA GLY A 58 -7.79 -17.01 -7.25
C GLY A 58 -8.62 -17.69 -6.15
N PRO A 59 -9.04 -18.94 -6.35
CA PRO A 59 -10.10 -19.58 -5.55
C PRO A 59 -9.74 -19.81 -4.08
N GLN A 60 -8.45 -19.82 -3.74
CA GLN A 60 -7.99 -19.96 -2.34
C GLN A 60 -8.13 -18.68 -1.53
N TYR A 61 -8.23 -17.53 -2.21
CA TYR A 61 -8.36 -16.20 -1.63
C TYR A 61 -9.76 -15.64 -1.87
N CYS A 62 -10.30 -15.84 -3.07
CA CYS A 62 -11.63 -15.44 -3.50
C CYS A 62 -12.59 -16.64 -3.42
N THR A 63 -13.06 -16.97 -2.22
CA THR A 63 -14.11 -17.98 -2.04
C THR A 63 -15.46 -17.46 -2.54
N ALA A 64 -16.40 -18.36 -2.83
CA ALA A 64 -17.73 -17.98 -3.31
C ALA A 64 -18.41 -17.00 -2.34
N GLY A 65 -18.82 -15.83 -2.84
CA GLY A 65 -19.43 -14.76 -2.04
C GLY A 65 -18.46 -13.70 -1.54
N VAL A 66 -17.14 -13.89 -1.68
CA VAL A 66 -16.14 -12.86 -1.38
C VAL A 66 -15.82 -12.09 -2.65
N GLN A 67 -16.19 -10.81 -2.68
CA GLN A 67 -15.83 -9.92 -3.78
C GLN A 67 -14.38 -9.43 -3.58
N PRO A 68 -13.57 -9.32 -4.66
CA PRO A 68 -12.28 -8.64 -4.59
C PRO A 68 -12.46 -7.25 -4.00
N ALA A 69 -11.47 -6.80 -3.23
CA ALA A 69 -11.47 -5.45 -2.70
C ALA A 69 -11.67 -4.48 -3.87
N PRO A 70 -12.69 -3.61 -3.81
CA PRO A 70 -12.92 -2.63 -4.86
C PRO A 70 -11.64 -1.81 -5.04
N ALA A 71 -11.40 -1.36 -6.26
CA ALA A 71 -10.32 -0.42 -6.51
C ALA A 71 -10.50 0.74 -5.52
N GLN A 72 -9.55 0.89 -4.58
CA GLN A 72 -9.56 2.07 -3.76
C GLN A 72 -9.40 3.24 -4.73
N PRO A 73 -10.32 4.22 -4.71
CA PRO A 73 -10.08 5.44 -5.47
C PRO A 73 -8.72 6.00 -5.01
N PRO A 74 -7.95 6.68 -5.88
CA PRO A 74 -6.66 7.27 -5.48
C PRO A 74 -6.87 7.98 -4.14
N SER A 75 -5.90 7.94 -3.21
CA SER A 75 -6.07 8.43 -1.82
C SER A 75 -6.61 9.87 -1.70
N ASN A 76 -6.63 10.62 -2.80
CA ASN A 76 -7.12 12.00 -2.91
C ASN A 76 -8.49 12.12 -3.62
N THR A 77 -9.03 11.00 -4.11
CA THR A 77 -10.30 10.91 -4.83
C THR A 77 -11.31 10.38 -3.84
N PHE A 78 -11.75 11.28 -2.99
CA PHE A 78 -12.78 10.97 -2.04
C PHE A 78 -14.10 10.75 -2.81
N PRO A 79 -14.83 9.64 -2.59
CA PRO A 79 -16.11 9.45 -3.25
C PRO A 79 -17.05 10.63 -2.96
N GLU A 80 -17.85 11.01 -3.96
CA GLU A 80 -18.86 12.05 -3.78
C GLU A 80 -19.80 11.65 -2.63
N GLY A 81 -20.04 12.59 -1.70
CA GLY A 81 -20.88 12.34 -0.53
C GLY A 81 -20.19 11.62 0.63
N SER A 82 -18.91 11.28 0.54
CA SER A 82 -18.17 10.77 1.69
C SER A 82 -17.55 11.93 2.51
N CYS A 83 -16.96 11.68 3.69
CA CYS A 83 -16.33 12.67 4.59
C CYS A 83 -15.23 12.05 5.48
N ALA A 84 -14.35 12.88 6.03
CA ALA A 84 -13.31 12.52 7.00
C ALA A 84 -13.07 13.67 8.00
N ALA A 85 -12.21 13.45 9.01
CA ALA A 85 -11.87 14.46 10.02
C ALA A 85 -11.26 15.73 9.40
N ASP A 86 -10.44 15.57 8.37
CA ASP A 86 -9.79 16.64 7.59
C ASP A 86 -10.64 17.12 6.41
N ARG A 87 -11.80 16.47 6.15
CA ARG A 87 -12.65 16.77 5.00
C ARG A 87 -14.15 16.77 5.38
N PRO A 88 -14.69 17.92 5.80
CA PRO A 88 -16.09 18.04 6.21
C PRO A 88 -17.04 17.90 5.01
N CYS A 89 -18.31 17.68 5.32
CA CYS A 89 -19.36 17.59 4.31
C CYS A 89 -19.51 18.90 3.55
N LYS A 90 -19.59 18.79 2.22
CA LYS A 90 -19.72 19.94 1.31
C LYS A 90 -21.08 20.62 1.45
N THR A 91 -22.12 19.83 1.73
CA THR A 91 -23.49 20.31 1.90
C THR A 91 -23.67 20.83 3.33
N ALA A 92 -24.13 22.09 3.46
CA ALA A 92 -24.44 22.66 4.76
C ALA A 92 -25.55 21.86 5.46
N GLY A 93 -25.40 21.62 6.77
CA GLY A 93 -26.35 20.84 7.56
C GLY A 93 -26.12 19.32 7.54
N TYR A 94 -25.23 18.82 6.67
CA TYR A 94 -24.88 17.40 6.62
C TYR A 94 -23.77 17.10 7.62
N CYS A 95 -23.89 15.96 8.31
CA CYS A 95 -22.91 15.49 9.28
C CYS A 95 -22.11 14.31 8.74
N CYS A 96 -20.90 14.14 9.28
CA CYS A 96 -20.07 13.00 8.94
C CYS A 96 -20.37 11.81 9.86
N SER A 97 -20.95 10.76 9.31
CA SER A 97 -21.16 9.52 10.05
C SER A 97 -19.83 8.87 10.45
N LYS A 98 -19.86 8.00 11.47
CA LYS A 98 -18.71 7.16 11.86
C LYS A 98 -18.13 6.29 10.74
N TRP A 99 -18.86 6.14 9.64
CA TRP A 99 -18.51 5.33 8.47
C TRP A 99 -17.91 6.16 7.33
N GLY A 100 -17.73 7.48 7.52
CA GLY A 100 -17.14 8.36 6.52
C GLY A 100 -18.11 8.76 5.41
N TYR A 101 -19.41 8.82 5.70
CA TYR A 101 -20.44 9.28 4.76
C TYR A 101 -21.20 10.50 5.28
N CYS A 102 -21.48 11.44 4.39
CA CYS A 102 -22.28 12.64 4.63
C CYS A 102 -23.77 12.33 4.53
N GLY A 103 -24.54 12.84 5.49
CA GLY A 103 -25.99 12.78 5.44
C GLY A 103 -26.63 13.57 6.58
N GLU A 104 -27.96 13.54 6.62
CA GLU A 104 -28.78 14.20 7.63
C GLU A 104 -29.43 13.19 8.59
N GLY A 105 -29.83 13.66 9.77
CA GLY A 105 -30.54 12.85 10.74
C GLY A 105 -29.63 11.97 11.61
N PRO A 106 -30.20 11.18 12.54
CA PRO A 106 -29.46 10.59 13.67
C PRO A 106 -28.40 9.55 13.29
N ASN A 107 -28.49 8.94 12.10
CA ASN A 107 -27.50 8.00 11.60
C ASN A 107 -26.20 8.68 11.11
N TYR A 108 -26.24 9.99 10.92
CA TYR A 108 -25.15 10.82 10.42
C TYR A 108 -24.76 11.91 11.43
N CYS A 109 -25.77 12.59 11.96
CA CYS A 109 -25.71 13.63 12.97
C CYS A 109 -25.97 13.05 14.38
N GLY A 110 -25.35 11.90 14.68
CA GLY A 110 -25.32 11.39 16.04
C GLY A 110 -24.55 12.34 16.97
N PRO A 111 -24.74 12.24 18.31
CA PRO A 111 -23.99 13.04 19.27
C PRO A 111 -22.47 12.80 19.20
#